data_AF-A0A1M5T277-F1
#
_entry.id   AF-A0A1M5T277-F1
#
_cell.length_a   1.000
_cell.length_b   1.000
_cell.length_c   1.000
_cell.angle_alpha   90.00
_cell.angle_beta   90.00
_cell.angle_gamma   90.00
#
_symmetry.space_group_name_H-M   'P 1'
#
loop_
_entity.id
_entity.type
_entity.pdbx_description
1 polymer ?
#
loop_
_entity_poly.entity_id
_entity_poly.type
_entity_poly.pdbx_seq_one_letter_code
_entity_poly.pdbx_strand_id
1 'polypeptide(L)'
;MEEKNEIIVYQPEGGEFHIEARLDQDTVWLNRQQMAVLFGRDVKTIGKHINNALKEELRGLPTVANFATVQEEGGRKVSRNVEHYTLDMILSVGYRVKSQNGILFRQWANQVLKEHLLRGASVNQRFMLTEERVDRQLINHEKRLDELDTKGMETSSRLATLEKQVDFFVKANLPPSEGILNAKSWWSGYEFACQLVRSAKEEIIVIDPFADDVALSLVAKKSAGVNAFVYSGHVNRHLREEEERLNRQFPTVKLEGMQNVHDRFIIVDETVYHIGSSINELGKKLTAFSVLNFVSKQQLLEMVSQASGKKNC
;
A
#
# COMPACT_ATOMS: atom_id res chain seq x y z
N MET A 1 10.89 -23.66 37.90
CA MET A 1 9.56 -24.26 37.71
C MET A 1 9.64 -25.64 38.34
N GLU A 2 8.78 -25.96 39.31
CA GLU A 2 8.71 -27.30 39.90
C GLU A 2 8.23 -28.27 38.82
N GLU A 3 9.08 -29.23 38.44
CA GLU A 3 8.70 -30.32 37.53
C GLU A 3 7.64 -31.18 38.23
N LYS A 4 6.42 -31.13 37.71
CA LYS A 4 5.33 -32.01 38.13
C LYS A 4 5.69 -33.44 37.70
N ASN A 5 6.22 -34.22 38.64
CA ASN A 5 6.30 -35.67 38.50
C ASN A 5 4.88 -36.24 38.37
N GLU A 6 4.42 -36.44 37.14
CA GLU A 6 3.14 -37.10 36.89
C GLU A 6 3.28 -38.60 37.17
N ILE A 7 2.40 -39.14 38.01
CA ILE A 7 2.35 -40.57 38.31
C ILE A 7 1.20 -41.16 37.50
N ILE A 8 1.51 -42.07 36.57
CA ILE A 8 0.50 -42.88 35.86
C ILE A 8 0.27 -44.15 36.65
N VAL A 9 -0.99 -44.51 36.88
CA VAL A 9 -1.36 -45.83 37.39
C VAL A 9 -1.62 -46.78 36.22
N TYR A 10 -0.77 -47.79 36.06
CA TYR A 10 -1.00 -48.89 35.11
C TYR A 10 -1.78 -50.01 35.79
N GLN A 11 -2.93 -50.38 35.20
CA GLN A 11 -3.73 -51.53 35.59
C GLN A 11 -4.00 -52.38 34.34
N PRO A 12 -3.54 -53.65 34.27
CA PRO A 12 -3.92 -54.54 33.19
C PRO A 12 -5.43 -54.84 33.25
N GLU A 13 -6.09 -54.97 32.10
CA GLU A 13 -7.53 -55.31 32.06
C GLU A 13 -7.81 -56.62 32.82
N GLY A 14 -8.56 -56.51 33.93
CA GLY A 14 -8.86 -57.63 34.83
C GLY A 14 -7.83 -57.92 35.94
N GLY A 15 -6.80 -57.07 36.12
CA GLY A 15 -5.71 -57.29 37.09
C GLY A 15 -5.96 -56.80 38.53
N GLU A 16 -5.54 -57.60 39.51
CA GLU A 16 -5.59 -57.31 40.95
C GLU A 16 -4.47 -56.38 41.47
N PHE A 17 -3.55 -55.89 40.61
CA PHE A 17 -2.41 -55.06 41.04
C PHE A 17 -2.32 -53.72 40.29
N HIS A 18 -1.82 -52.71 41.00
CA HIS A 18 -1.65 -51.34 40.52
C HIS A 18 -0.17 -50.97 40.54
N ILE A 19 0.33 -50.33 39.48
CA ILE A 19 1.70 -49.83 39.41
C ILE A 19 1.68 -48.33 39.18
N GLU A 20 2.23 -47.59 40.13
CA GLU A 20 2.50 -46.16 40.03
C GLU A 20 3.81 -45.95 39.26
N ALA A 21 3.72 -45.55 38.00
CA ALA A 21 4.86 -45.24 37.16
C ALA A 21 5.12 -43.74 37.16
N ARG A 22 6.37 -43.32 37.33
CA ARG A 22 6.74 -41.90 37.22
C ARG A 22 6.98 -41.54 35.76
N LEU A 23 6.38 -40.45 35.30
CA LEU A 23 6.73 -39.78 34.05
C LEU A 23 7.72 -38.66 34.34
N ASP A 24 8.85 -38.69 33.65
CA ASP A 24 9.82 -37.61 33.67
C ASP A 24 10.63 -37.62 32.36
N GLN A 25 10.95 -36.45 31.82
CA GLN A 25 11.66 -36.26 30.55
C GLN A 25 11.12 -37.11 29.38
N ASP A 26 9.80 -37.11 29.19
CA ASP A 26 9.10 -37.87 28.13
C ASP A 26 9.34 -39.40 28.17
N THR A 27 9.78 -39.94 29.31
CA THR A 27 9.93 -41.39 29.50
C THR A 27 9.30 -41.88 30.80
N VAL A 28 9.10 -43.20 30.86
CA VAL A 28 8.52 -43.88 32.02
C VAL A 28 9.63 -44.44 32.88
N TRP A 29 9.54 -44.22 34.19
CA TRP A 29 10.52 -44.66 35.17
C TRP A 29 9.88 -45.63 36.17
N LEU A 30 10.50 -46.80 36.33
CA LEU A 30 10.13 -47.79 37.34
C LEU A 30 11.33 -48.22 38.17
N ASN A 31 11.12 -48.43 39.47
CA ASN A 31 12.12 -49.08 40.31
C ASN A 31 12.04 -50.62 40.22
N ARG A 32 13.02 -51.30 40.84
CA ARG A 32 13.12 -52.78 40.80
C ARG A 32 11.92 -53.49 41.41
N GLN A 33 11.30 -52.90 42.42
CA GLN A 33 10.12 -53.47 43.09
C GLN A 33 8.90 -53.39 42.17
N GLN A 34 8.71 -52.25 41.51
CA GLN A 34 7.62 -52.05 40.55
C GLN A 34 7.77 -52.98 39.34
N MET A 35 8.98 -53.13 38.80
CA MET A 35 9.24 -54.11 37.73
C MET A 35 9.02 -55.56 38.18
N ALA A 36 9.31 -55.90 39.43
CA ALA A 36 9.03 -57.23 39.99
C ALA A 36 7.52 -57.53 40.02
N VAL A 37 6.71 -56.53 40.42
CA VAL A 37 5.25 -56.61 40.37
C VAL A 37 4.76 -56.70 38.92
N LEU A 38 5.22 -55.79 38.04
CA LEU A 38 4.83 -55.73 36.63
C LEU A 38 5.01 -57.08 35.94
N PHE A 39 6.20 -57.68 36.10
CA PHE A 39 6.54 -58.91 35.41
C PHE A 39 6.26 -60.18 36.22
N GLY A 40 5.70 -60.08 37.43
CA GLY A 40 5.37 -61.23 38.29
C GLY A 40 6.59 -62.11 38.60
N ARG A 41 7.71 -61.49 38.98
CA ARG A 41 8.98 -62.16 39.29
C ARG A 41 9.68 -61.53 40.48
N ASP A 42 10.51 -62.31 41.16
CA ASP A 42 11.27 -61.81 42.30
C ASP A 42 12.24 -60.69 41.91
N VAL A 43 12.41 -59.72 42.83
CA VAL A 43 13.32 -58.57 42.68
C VAL A 43 14.76 -58.99 42.37
N LYS A 44 15.18 -60.16 42.87
CA LYS A 44 16.50 -60.75 42.57
C LYS A 44 16.62 -61.15 41.10
N THR A 45 15.56 -61.75 40.55
CA THR A 45 15.49 -62.15 39.14
C THR A 45 15.48 -60.91 38.24
N ILE A 46 14.70 -59.90 38.58
CA ILE A 46 14.73 -58.59 37.89
C ILE A 46 16.13 -57.98 37.92
N GLY A 47 16.79 -57.97 39.08
CA GLY A 47 18.17 -57.48 39.21
C GLY A 47 19.16 -58.23 38.32
N LYS A 48 19.01 -59.55 38.16
CA LYS A 48 19.83 -60.33 37.23
C LYS A 48 19.60 -59.88 35.78
N HIS A 49 18.36 -59.66 35.38
CA HIS A 49 18.05 -59.20 34.02
C HIS A 49 18.55 -57.79 33.74
N ILE A 50 18.42 -56.86 34.70
CA ILE A 50 18.99 -55.51 34.61
C ILE A 50 20.51 -55.57 34.40
N ASN A 51 21.20 -56.34 35.23
CA ASN A 51 22.66 -56.47 35.11
C ASN A 51 23.10 -57.07 33.76
N ASN A 52 22.31 -58.00 33.20
CA ASN A 52 22.58 -58.53 31.88
C ASN A 52 22.32 -57.49 30.79
N ALA A 53 21.22 -56.73 30.88
CA ALA A 53 20.89 -55.67 29.94
C ALA A 53 21.97 -54.59 29.88
N LEU A 54 22.47 -54.13 31.03
CA LEU A 54 23.56 -53.15 31.13
C LEU A 54 24.90 -53.67 30.58
N LYS A 55 25.12 -54.98 30.55
CA LYS A 55 26.32 -55.60 29.96
C LYS A 55 26.20 -55.81 28.45
N GLU A 56 24.97 -55.95 27.96
CA GLU A 56 24.65 -56.27 26.58
C GLU A 56 24.04 -55.04 25.88
N GLU A 57 22.71 -55.02 25.70
CA GLU A 57 22.01 -54.09 24.79
C GLU A 57 21.92 -52.64 25.29
N LEU A 58 22.03 -52.42 26.61
CA LEU A 58 21.96 -51.09 27.23
C LEU A 58 23.33 -50.60 27.73
N ARG A 59 24.41 -51.20 27.22
CA ARG A 59 25.78 -50.85 27.64
C ARG A 59 26.10 -49.40 27.30
N GLY A 60 26.40 -48.61 28.33
CA GLY A 60 26.77 -47.19 28.18
C GLY A 60 25.60 -46.24 27.98
N LEU A 61 24.35 -46.73 28.02
CA LEU A 61 23.15 -45.89 27.93
C LEU A 61 22.71 -45.40 29.33
N PRO A 62 22.24 -44.14 29.44
CA PRO A 62 21.75 -43.58 30.69
C PRO A 62 20.36 -44.13 31.03
N THR A 63 20.32 -45.35 31.56
CA THR A 63 19.08 -46.10 31.83
C THR A 63 18.72 -46.17 33.32
N VAL A 64 19.49 -45.50 34.18
CA VAL A 64 19.31 -45.50 35.63
C VAL A 64 19.40 -44.08 36.17
N ALA A 65 18.43 -43.69 37.00
CA ALA A 65 18.43 -42.44 37.74
C ALA A 65 18.14 -42.70 39.22
N ASN A 66 18.75 -41.91 40.11
CA ASN A 66 18.52 -41.99 41.55
C ASN A 66 17.49 -40.94 41.95
N PHE A 67 16.35 -41.38 42.46
CA PHE A 67 15.31 -40.48 42.95
C PHE A 67 15.20 -40.55 44.47
N ALA A 68 15.19 -39.39 45.12
CA ALA A 68 14.97 -39.29 46.56
C ALA A 68 13.54 -39.71 46.90
N THR A 69 13.40 -40.74 47.71
CA THR A 69 12.11 -41.20 48.24
C THR A 69 12.11 -41.00 49.74
N VAL A 70 11.14 -40.24 50.25
CA VAL A 70 10.97 -40.02 51.69
C VAL A 70 10.01 -41.09 52.22
N GLN A 71 10.49 -41.91 53.14
CA GLN A 71 9.67 -42.91 53.85
C GLN A 71 9.64 -42.58 55.34
N GLU A 72 8.52 -42.90 55.99
CA GLU A 72 8.34 -42.69 57.43
C GLU A 72 8.55 -44.02 58.17
N GLU A 73 9.72 -44.19 58.79
CA GLU A 73 10.08 -45.38 59.56
C GLU A 73 10.18 -45.00 61.05
N GLY A 74 9.36 -45.61 61.91
CA GLY A 74 9.44 -45.42 63.37
C GLY A 74 9.22 -43.98 63.86
N GLY A 75 8.42 -43.18 63.13
CA GLY A 75 8.15 -41.77 63.44
C GLY A 75 9.23 -40.79 62.97
N ARG A 76 10.18 -41.22 62.14
CA ARG A 76 11.19 -40.36 61.50
C ARG A 76 11.06 -40.40 59.98
N LYS A 77 11.13 -39.23 59.35
CA LYS A 77 11.25 -39.11 57.89
C LYS A 77 12.68 -39.41 57.47
N VAL A 78 12.88 -40.53 56.77
CA VAL A 78 14.17 -40.94 56.23
C VAL A 78 14.12 -40.81 54.71
N SER A 79 15.04 -40.03 54.15
CA SER A 79 15.21 -39.90 52.69
C SER A 79 16.22 -40.94 52.22
N ARG A 80 15.82 -41.82 51.30
CA ARG A 80 16.72 -42.76 50.61
C ARG A 80 16.68 -42.49 49.11
N ASN A 81 17.85 -42.54 48.48
CA ASN A 81 17.94 -42.54 47.03
C ASN A 81 17.61 -43.94 46.52
N VAL A 82 16.59 -44.03 45.67
CA VAL A 82 16.13 -45.29 45.05
C VAL A 82 16.39 -45.22 43.56
N GLU A 83 17.05 -46.25 43.05
CA GLU A 83 17.28 -46.43 41.61
C GLU A 83 15.97 -46.66 40.87
N HIS A 84 15.72 -45.85 39.85
CA HIS A 84 14.67 -46.06 38.86
C HIS A 84 15.29 -46.22 37.48
N TYR A 85 14.56 -46.92 36.63
CA TYR A 85 15.03 -47.40 35.35
C TYR A 85 14.09 -46.93 34.24
N THR A 86 14.68 -46.50 33.11
CA THR A 86 13.96 -45.94 31.96
C THR A 86 13.07 -46.98 31.27
N LEU A 87 12.21 -46.50 30.37
CA LEU A 87 11.42 -47.36 29.47
C LEU A 87 12.29 -48.37 28.70
N ASP A 88 13.50 -47.99 28.27
CA ASP A 88 14.41 -48.91 27.57
C ASP A 88 14.81 -50.10 28.44
N MET A 89 15.10 -49.87 29.72
CA MET A 89 15.37 -50.94 30.68
C MET A 89 14.12 -51.79 30.93
N ILE A 90 12.95 -51.16 31.09
CA ILE A 90 11.68 -51.85 31.32
C ILE A 90 11.36 -52.78 30.14
N LEU A 91 11.53 -52.29 28.90
CA LEU A 91 11.36 -53.05 27.67
C LEU A 91 12.35 -54.22 27.64
N SER A 92 13.65 -53.94 27.79
CA SER A 92 14.73 -54.94 27.84
C SER A 92 14.41 -56.09 28.80
N VAL A 93 14.08 -55.77 30.05
CA VAL A 93 13.73 -56.74 31.08
C VAL A 93 12.45 -57.49 30.70
N GLY A 94 11.41 -56.78 30.24
CA GLY A 94 10.14 -57.39 29.82
C GLY A 94 10.30 -58.40 28.67
N TYR A 95 11.25 -58.20 27.77
CA TYR A 95 11.58 -59.17 26.72
C TYR A 95 12.38 -60.38 27.23
N ARG A 96 13.16 -60.22 28.31
CA ARG A 96 14.01 -61.27 28.89
C ARG A 96 13.31 -62.10 29.97
N VAL A 97 12.24 -61.59 30.58
CA VAL A 97 11.50 -62.30 31.63
C VAL A 97 10.61 -63.39 31.03
N LYS A 98 10.77 -64.61 31.53
CA LYS A 98 9.89 -65.75 31.25
C LYS A 98 8.75 -65.78 32.28
N SER A 99 7.68 -65.02 32.09
CA SER A 99 6.47 -65.06 32.92
C SER A 99 5.21 -64.81 32.09
N GLN A 100 4.02 -65.13 32.63
CA GLN A 100 2.76 -64.81 31.96
C GLN A 100 2.61 -63.30 31.75
N ASN A 101 2.94 -62.49 32.75
CA ASN A 101 2.93 -61.03 32.63
C ASN A 101 3.95 -60.53 31.59
N GLY A 102 5.12 -61.16 31.49
CA GLY A 102 6.09 -60.85 30.43
C GLY A 102 5.56 -61.15 29.03
N ILE A 103 4.77 -62.22 28.86
CA ILE A 103 4.11 -62.53 27.57
C ILE A 103 3.09 -61.44 27.23
N LEU A 104 2.22 -61.07 28.17
CA LEU A 104 1.21 -60.02 28.00
C LEU A 104 1.84 -58.67 27.68
N PHE A 105 2.92 -58.31 28.40
CA PHE A 105 3.68 -57.09 28.14
C PHE A 105 4.24 -57.04 26.72
N ARG A 106 4.83 -58.14 26.23
CA ARG A 106 5.35 -58.20 24.85
C ARG A 106 4.26 -58.13 23.80
N GLN A 107 3.10 -58.75 24.04
CA GLN A 107 1.95 -58.64 23.13
C GLN A 107 1.47 -57.19 23.05
N TRP A 108 1.30 -56.53 24.19
CA TRP A 108 0.93 -55.13 24.27
C TRP A 108 1.97 -54.22 23.59
N ALA A 109 3.26 -54.37 23.90
CA ALA A 109 4.33 -53.57 23.32
C ALA A 109 4.39 -53.69 21.78
N ASN A 110 4.23 -54.91 21.26
CA ASN A 110 4.16 -55.13 19.81
C ASN A 110 2.92 -54.52 19.17
N GLN A 111 1.76 -54.58 19.84
CA GLN A 111 0.53 -53.95 19.35
C GLN A 111 0.69 -52.43 19.27
N VAL A 112 1.22 -51.80 20.32
CA VAL A 112 1.51 -50.35 20.36
C VAL A 112 2.47 -49.98 19.22
N LEU A 113 3.58 -50.72 19.07
CA LEU A 113 4.53 -50.47 17.98
C LEU A 113 3.87 -50.57 16.60
N LYS A 114 3.08 -51.63 16.36
CA LYS A 114 2.37 -51.82 15.08
C LYS A 114 1.38 -50.68 14.81
N GLU A 115 0.63 -50.26 15.82
CA GLU A 115 -0.32 -49.16 15.70
C GLU A 115 0.38 -47.83 15.37
N HIS A 116 1.48 -47.52 16.05
CA HIS A 116 2.27 -46.33 15.76
C HIS A 116 2.88 -46.35 14.36
N LEU A 117 3.38 -47.50 13.89
CA LEU A 117 3.90 -47.65 12.52
C LEU A 117 2.81 -47.44 11.46
N LEU A 118 1.62 -48.03 11.66
CA LEU A 118 0.50 -47.87 10.73
C LEU A 118 -0.06 -46.44 10.71
N ARG A 119 -0.24 -45.83 11.90
CA ARG A 119 -0.67 -44.43 12.01
C ARG A 119 0.38 -43.50 11.41
N GLY A 120 1.66 -43.74 11.67
CA GLY A 120 2.77 -42.99 11.10
C GLY A 120 2.78 -43.04 9.58
N ALA A 121 2.60 -44.23 8.98
CA ALA A 121 2.50 -44.39 7.53
C ALA A 121 1.30 -43.62 6.93
N SER A 122 0.13 -43.71 7.57
CA SER A 122 -1.07 -42.98 7.14
C SER A 122 -0.91 -41.46 7.23
N VAL A 123 -0.34 -40.97 8.33
CA VAL A 123 -0.06 -39.55 8.54
C VAL A 123 0.96 -39.04 7.53
N ASN A 124 2.04 -39.79 7.30
CA ASN A 124 3.05 -39.45 6.30
C ASN A 124 2.46 -39.37 4.89
N GLN A 125 1.64 -40.35 4.50
CA GLN A 125 0.95 -40.32 3.21
C GLN A 125 0.05 -39.08 3.06
N ARG A 126 -0.68 -38.72 4.12
CA ARG A 126 -1.51 -37.51 4.12
C ARG A 126 -0.68 -36.23 4.02
N PHE A 127 0.48 -36.18 4.67
CA PHE A 127 1.41 -35.05 4.55
C PHE A 127 1.91 -34.89 3.11
N MET A 128 2.40 -35.97 2.49
CA MET A 128 2.86 -35.95 1.09
C MET A 128 1.78 -35.44 0.13
N LEU A 129 0.54 -35.92 0.27
CA LEU A 129 -0.59 -35.46 -0.55
C LEU A 129 -0.93 -33.98 -0.32
N THR A 130 -0.74 -33.50 0.90
CA THR A 130 -0.98 -32.10 1.24
C THR A 130 0.11 -31.20 0.65
N GLU A 131 1.37 -31.63 0.73
CA GLU A 131 2.52 -30.96 0.14
C GLU A 131 2.36 -30.83 -1.38
N GLU A 132 2.06 -31.92 -2.08
CA GLU A 132 1.78 -31.89 -3.52
C GLU A 132 0.64 -30.93 -3.91
N ARG A 133 -0.39 -30.84 -3.07
CA ARG A 133 -1.51 -29.91 -3.28
C ARG A 133 -1.08 -28.46 -3.10
N VAL A 134 -0.27 -28.17 -2.08
CA VAL A 134 0.25 -26.83 -1.82
C VAL A 134 1.15 -26.39 -2.98
N ASP A 135 2.06 -27.24 -3.44
CA ASP A 135 2.94 -26.93 -4.57
C ASP A 135 2.15 -26.62 -5.83
N ARG A 136 1.11 -27.41 -6.13
CA ARG A 136 0.24 -27.13 -7.27
C ARG A 136 -0.47 -25.78 -7.16
N GLN A 137 -0.92 -25.40 -5.95
CA GLN A 137 -1.55 -24.11 -5.72
C GLN A 137 -0.56 -22.96 -5.90
N LEU A 138 0.66 -23.11 -5.40
CA LEU A 138 1.72 -22.10 -5.56
C LEU A 138 2.05 -21.87 -7.03
N ILE A 139 2.25 -22.93 -7.82
CA ILE A 139 2.50 -22.83 -9.26
C ILE A 139 1.34 -22.11 -9.99
N ASN A 140 0.10 -22.38 -9.61
CA ASN A 140 -1.06 -21.72 -10.21
C ASN A 140 -1.16 -20.24 -9.82
N HIS A 141 -0.78 -19.89 -8.59
CA HIS A 141 -0.76 -18.50 -8.14
C HIS A 141 0.37 -17.70 -8.81
N GLU A 142 1.55 -18.30 -8.97
CA GLU A 142 2.67 -17.70 -9.70
C GLU A 142 2.26 -17.32 -11.13
N LYS A 143 1.64 -18.25 -11.87
CA LYS A 143 1.09 -17.96 -13.21
C LYS A 143 0.08 -16.81 -13.23
N ARG A 144 -0.80 -16.73 -12.22
CA ARG A 144 -1.77 -15.64 -12.11
C ARG A 144 -1.10 -14.29 -11.83
N LEU A 145 -0.01 -14.27 -11.08
CA LEU A 145 0.76 -13.04 -10.84
C LEU A 145 1.41 -12.56 -12.14
N ASP A 146 2.03 -13.46 -12.91
CA ASP A 146 2.59 -13.11 -14.22
C ASP A 146 1.53 -12.54 -15.20
N GLU A 147 0.33 -13.15 -15.23
CA GLU A 147 -0.79 -12.65 -16.02
C GLU A 147 -1.31 -11.27 -15.55
N LEU A 148 -1.23 -10.98 -14.25
CA LEU A 148 -1.61 -9.67 -13.72
C LEU A 148 -0.56 -8.61 -14.02
N ASP A 149 0.73 -8.94 -13.90
CA ASP A 149 1.83 -8.02 -14.20
C ASP A 149 1.83 -7.60 -15.67
N THR A 150 1.61 -8.56 -16.58
CA THR A 150 1.48 -8.28 -18.02
C THR A 150 0.30 -7.34 -18.32
N LYS A 151 -0.88 -7.58 -17.72
CA LYS A 151 -2.04 -6.68 -17.83
C LYS A 151 -1.78 -5.31 -17.20
N GLY A 152 -1.07 -5.25 -16.08
CA GLY A 152 -0.64 -4.02 -15.41
C GLY A 152 0.27 -3.17 -16.28
N MET A 153 1.20 -3.80 -16.99
CA MET A 153 2.09 -3.12 -17.93
C MET A 153 1.34 -2.58 -19.16
N GLU A 154 0.41 -3.36 -19.72
CA GLU A 154 -0.43 -2.93 -20.84
C GLU A 154 -1.31 -1.74 -20.47
N THR A 155 -1.95 -1.77 -19.30
CA THR A 155 -2.79 -0.68 -18.80
C THR A 155 -1.98 0.59 -18.54
N SER A 156 -0.78 0.47 -17.94
CA SER A 156 0.12 1.60 -17.71
C SER A 156 0.56 2.27 -19.03
N SER A 157 0.84 1.47 -20.07
CA SER A 157 1.17 1.98 -21.41
C SER A 157 0.00 2.73 -22.07
N ARG A 158 -1.23 2.21 -21.92
CA ARG A 158 -2.46 2.89 -22.39
C ARG A 158 -2.68 4.22 -21.66
N LEU A 159 -2.52 4.25 -20.34
CA LEU A 159 -2.63 5.46 -19.53
C LEU A 159 -1.64 6.53 -19.97
N ALA A 160 -0.36 6.20 -20.14
CA ALA A 160 0.65 7.13 -20.63
C ALA A 160 0.31 7.71 -22.01
N THR A 161 -0.34 6.92 -22.87
CA THR A 161 -0.79 7.38 -24.19
C THR A 161 -1.97 8.36 -24.08
N LEU A 162 -2.94 8.06 -23.21
CA LEU A 162 -4.08 8.92 -22.95
C LEU A 162 -3.65 10.25 -22.32
N GLU A 163 -2.73 10.23 -21.36
CA GLU A 163 -2.18 11.45 -20.74
C GLU A 163 -1.59 12.41 -21.78
N LYS A 164 -0.81 11.87 -22.73
CA LYS A 164 -0.25 12.67 -23.84
C LYS A 164 -1.34 13.30 -24.72
N GLN A 165 -2.42 12.55 -24.99
CA GLN A 165 -3.54 13.08 -25.78
C GLN A 165 -4.26 14.20 -25.02
N VAL A 166 -4.51 14.02 -23.72
CA VAL A 166 -5.16 15.04 -22.89
C VAL A 166 -4.32 16.32 -22.83
N ASP A 167 -3.01 16.21 -22.57
CA ASP A 167 -2.11 17.37 -22.53
C ASP A 167 -2.12 18.14 -23.86
N PHE A 168 -2.14 17.44 -24.99
CA PHE A 168 -2.28 18.05 -26.31
C PHE A 168 -3.60 18.83 -26.47
N PHE A 169 -4.73 18.22 -26.10
CA PHE A 169 -6.05 18.86 -26.24
C PHE A 169 -6.23 20.06 -25.31
N VAL A 170 -5.68 20.02 -24.09
CA VAL A 170 -5.73 21.15 -23.15
C VAL A 170 -4.94 22.32 -23.71
N LYS A 171 -3.72 22.09 -24.21
CA LYS A 171 -2.87 23.15 -24.78
C LYS A 171 -3.44 23.75 -26.07
N ALA A 172 -4.16 22.97 -26.88
CA ALA A 172 -4.74 23.45 -28.13
C ALA A 172 -5.97 24.37 -27.96
N ASN A 173 -6.68 24.29 -26.83
CA ASN A 173 -7.94 25.00 -26.59
C ASN A 173 -7.84 26.19 -25.61
N LEU A 174 -6.67 26.43 -25.03
CA LEU A 174 -6.43 27.61 -24.18
C LEU A 174 -5.91 28.77 -25.04
N PRO A 175 -6.37 30.03 -24.84
CA PRO A 175 -5.73 31.19 -25.44
C PRO A 175 -4.23 31.18 -25.08
N PRO A 176 -3.33 31.48 -26.03
CA PRO A 176 -1.89 31.37 -25.78
C PRO A 176 -1.49 32.33 -24.65
N SER A 177 -0.71 31.83 -23.68
CA SER A 177 -0.23 32.60 -22.52
C SER A 177 0.94 33.53 -22.84
N GLU A 178 1.68 33.21 -23.91
CA GLU A 178 2.81 33.99 -24.40
C GLU A 178 3.05 33.67 -25.88
N GLY A 179 3.64 34.60 -26.62
CA GLY A 179 3.97 34.36 -28.01
C GLY A 179 4.49 35.56 -28.78
N ILE A 180 4.91 35.30 -30.02
CA ILE A 180 5.35 36.31 -30.98
C ILE A 180 4.41 36.28 -32.18
N LEU A 181 3.75 37.40 -32.43
CA LEU A 181 3.00 37.63 -33.66
C LEU A 181 4.00 38.04 -34.74
N ASN A 182 4.21 37.16 -35.71
CA ASN A 182 5.09 37.41 -36.84
C ASN A 182 4.54 38.53 -37.74
N ALA A 183 5.44 39.34 -38.32
CA ALA A 183 5.11 40.38 -39.31
C ALA A 183 4.70 39.78 -40.67
N LYS A 184 3.66 38.94 -40.69
CA LYS A 184 3.15 38.31 -41.92
C LYS A 184 2.08 39.18 -42.58
N SER A 185 1.15 39.71 -41.78
CA SER A 185 0.05 40.57 -42.22
C SER A 185 -0.64 41.19 -41.00
N TRP A 186 -1.06 42.45 -41.14
CA TRP A 186 -1.98 43.12 -40.22
C TRP A 186 -3.20 42.24 -39.86
N TRP A 187 -3.71 41.44 -40.81
CA TRP A 187 -4.85 40.56 -40.59
C TRP A 187 -4.59 39.49 -39.51
N SER A 188 -3.36 38.96 -39.42
CA SER A 188 -3.01 37.93 -38.45
C SER A 188 -2.98 38.44 -37.01
N GLY A 189 -2.51 39.67 -36.79
CA GLY A 189 -2.55 40.31 -35.48
C GLY A 189 -3.96 40.74 -35.09
N TYR A 190 -4.73 41.23 -36.06
CA TYR A 190 -6.14 41.58 -35.85
C TYR A 190 -7.02 40.35 -35.55
N GLU A 191 -6.77 39.21 -36.20
CA GLU A 191 -7.46 37.94 -35.92
C GLU A 191 -7.17 37.44 -34.51
N PHE A 192 -5.91 37.50 -34.07
CA PHE A 192 -5.54 37.20 -32.69
C PHE A 192 -6.30 38.07 -31.69
N ALA A 193 -6.36 39.38 -31.92
CA ALA A 193 -7.11 40.29 -31.05
C ALA A 193 -8.62 39.95 -31.07
N CYS A 194 -9.19 39.60 -32.21
CA CYS A 194 -10.58 39.15 -32.32
C CYS A 194 -10.84 37.88 -31.51
N GLN A 195 -9.90 36.94 -31.48
CA GLN A 195 -10.02 35.71 -30.69
C GLN A 195 -10.06 36.02 -29.19
N LEU A 196 -9.18 36.91 -28.72
CA LEU A 196 -9.19 37.36 -27.31
C LEU A 196 -10.52 38.03 -26.95
N VAL A 197 -10.99 38.98 -27.77
CA VAL A 197 -12.28 39.68 -27.53
C VAL A 197 -13.47 38.72 -27.51
N ARG A 198 -13.48 37.70 -28.39
CA ARG A 198 -14.56 36.69 -28.43
C ARG A 198 -14.49 35.70 -27.27
N SER A 199 -13.32 35.51 -26.67
CA SER A 199 -13.11 34.59 -25.56
C SER A 199 -13.60 35.13 -24.22
N ALA A 200 -13.76 36.47 -24.08
CA ALA A 200 -14.33 37.10 -22.90
C ALA A 200 -15.76 36.63 -22.62
N LYS A 201 -16.06 36.37 -21.34
CA LYS A 201 -17.38 35.91 -20.88
C LYS A 201 -18.14 36.98 -20.10
N GLU A 202 -17.42 37.85 -19.40
CA GLU A 202 -17.98 38.88 -18.53
C GLU A 202 -17.59 40.27 -19.03
N GLU A 203 -16.31 40.48 -19.34
CA GLU A 203 -15.83 41.78 -19.78
C GLU A 203 -14.56 41.73 -20.63
N ILE A 204 -14.39 42.76 -21.44
CA ILE A 204 -13.20 43.00 -22.24
C ILE A 204 -12.76 44.45 -22.04
N ILE A 205 -11.51 44.64 -21.64
CA ILE A 205 -10.93 45.96 -21.45
C ILE A 205 -9.71 46.11 -22.35
N VAL A 206 -9.70 47.17 -23.14
CA VAL A 206 -8.58 47.57 -23.98
C VAL A 206 -8.00 48.84 -23.41
N ILE A 207 -6.70 48.82 -23.11
CA ILE A 207 -5.93 50.00 -22.71
C ILE A 207 -4.91 50.22 -23.82
N ASP A 208 -5.09 51.29 -24.61
CA ASP A 208 -4.18 51.63 -25.71
C ASP A 208 -4.10 53.17 -25.86
N PRO A 209 -2.94 53.81 -25.65
CA PRO A 209 -2.81 55.26 -25.72
C PRO A 209 -3.18 55.87 -27.08
N PHE A 210 -3.16 55.04 -28.12
CA PHE A 210 -3.45 55.40 -29.51
C PHE A 210 -4.67 54.66 -30.07
N ALA A 211 -5.59 54.19 -29.20
CA ALA A 211 -6.81 53.53 -29.64
C ALA A 211 -7.64 54.44 -30.55
N ASP A 212 -8.07 53.90 -31.69
CA ASP A 212 -8.87 54.57 -32.72
C ASP A 212 -10.20 53.81 -32.96
N ASP A 213 -10.86 54.08 -34.09
CA ASP A 213 -12.08 53.41 -34.54
C ASP A 213 -11.88 51.89 -34.74
N VAL A 214 -10.67 51.44 -35.08
CA VAL A 214 -10.34 50.02 -35.19
C VAL A 214 -10.43 49.33 -33.84
N ALA A 215 -9.90 49.96 -32.77
CA ALA A 215 -9.97 49.42 -31.42
C ALA A 215 -11.42 49.33 -30.90
N LEU A 216 -12.23 50.36 -31.16
CA LEU A 216 -13.65 50.36 -30.84
C LEU A 216 -14.43 49.27 -31.60
N SER A 217 -14.18 49.14 -32.91
CA SER A 217 -14.77 48.10 -33.75
C SER A 217 -14.34 46.70 -33.33
N LEU A 218 -13.10 46.55 -32.87
CA LEU A 218 -12.58 45.28 -32.35
C LEU A 218 -13.37 44.84 -31.11
N VAL A 219 -13.48 45.68 -30.08
CA VAL A 219 -14.21 45.32 -28.84
C VAL A 219 -15.70 45.14 -29.08
N ALA A 220 -16.27 45.80 -30.10
CA ALA A 220 -17.67 45.62 -30.46
C ALA A 220 -17.99 44.17 -30.93
N LYS A 221 -16.97 43.40 -31.38
CA LYS A 221 -17.11 41.99 -31.78
C LYS A 221 -17.21 40.99 -30.62
N LYS A 222 -17.28 41.47 -29.38
CA LYS A 222 -17.50 40.67 -28.17
C LYS A 222 -18.77 39.82 -28.25
N SER A 223 -18.81 38.78 -27.42
CA SER A 223 -20.01 37.96 -27.23
C SER A 223 -21.16 38.76 -26.62
N ALA A 224 -22.41 38.37 -26.92
CA ALA A 224 -23.58 39.08 -26.39
C ALA A 224 -23.60 39.03 -24.85
N GLY A 225 -23.82 40.18 -24.21
CA GLY A 225 -23.86 40.31 -22.74
C GLY A 225 -22.52 40.65 -22.07
N VAL A 226 -21.40 40.62 -22.80
CA VAL A 226 -20.07 41.01 -22.30
C VAL A 226 -19.96 42.54 -22.26
N ASN A 227 -19.41 43.13 -21.20
CA ASN A 227 -19.13 44.57 -21.16
C ASN A 227 -17.81 44.92 -21.86
N ALA A 228 -17.76 45.99 -22.66
CA ALA A 228 -16.52 46.42 -23.32
C ALA A 228 -16.09 47.82 -22.91
N PHE A 229 -14.81 47.96 -22.56
CA PHE A 229 -14.20 49.24 -22.22
C PHE A 229 -12.97 49.48 -23.07
N VAL A 230 -12.83 50.69 -23.60
CA VAL A 230 -11.63 51.15 -24.32
C VAL A 230 -11.11 52.39 -23.61
N TYR A 231 -9.88 52.33 -23.12
CA TYR A 231 -9.14 53.45 -22.56
C TYR A 231 -8.15 53.97 -23.60
N SER A 232 -8.28 55.24 -23.98
CA SER A 232 -7.41 55.89 -24.96
C SER A 232 -6.86 57.21 -24.45
N GLY A 233 -5.63 57.54 -24.86
CA GLY A 233 -4.99 58.82 -24.54
C GLY A 233 -5.61 60.00 -25.29
N HIS A 234 -6.26 59.72 -26.44
CA HIS A 234 -6.74 60.75 -27.37
C HIS A 234 -8.22 60.51 -27.73
N VAL A 235 -9.13 60.92 -26.86
CA VAL A 235 -10.58 60.86 -27.12
C VAL A 235 -11.06 62.15 -27.78
N ASN A 236 -11.23 62.11 -29.11
CA ASN A 236 -11.77 63.21 -29.89
C ASN A 236 -13.29 63.07 -30.12
N ARG A 237 -13.92 64.11 -30.67
CA ARG A 237 -15.37 64.13 -30.96
C ARG A 237 -15.79 62.97 -31.88
N HIS A 238 -14.98 62.67 -32.90
CA HIS A 238 -15.27 61.59 -33.85
C HIS A 238 -15.31 60.23 -33.16
N LEU A 239 -14.33 59.92 -32.29
CA LEU A 239 -14.30 58.66 -31.53
C LEU A 239 -15.53 58.49 -30.64
N ARG A 240 -16.04 59.58 -30.06
CA ARG A 240 -17.28 59.55 -29.26
C ARG A 240 -18.52 59.32 -30.13
N GLU A 241 -18.59 59.97 -31.29
CA GLU A 241 -19.67 59.71 -32.25
C GLU A 241 -19.66 58.24 -32.73
N GLU A 242 -18.46 57.65 -32.88
CA GLU A 242 -18.27 56.25 -33.22
C GLU A 242 -18.68 55.29 -32.09
N GLU A 243 -18.36 55.60 -30.83
CA GLU A 243 -18.84 54.88 -29.65
C GLU A 243 -20.38 54.87 -29.61
N GLU A 244 -21.02 56.02 -29.80
CA GLU A 244 -22.48 56.13 -29.83
C GLU A 244 -23.08 55.32 -30.98
N ARG A 245 -22.45 55.34 -32.16
CA ARG A 245 -22.87 54.55 -33.33
C ARG A 245 -22.79 53.06 -33.04
N LEU A 246 -21.69 52.59 -32.45
CA LEU A 246 -21.49 51.19 -32.11
C LEU A 246 -22.47 50.73 -31.04
N ASN A 247 -22.75 51.53 -30.01
CA ASN A 247 -23.70 51.16 -28.96
C ASN A 247 -25.14 50.96 -29.45
N ARG A 248 -25.54 51.57 -30.58
CA ARG A 248 -26.84 51.29 -31.20
C ARG A 248 -26.94 49.86 -31.74
N GLN A 249 -25.82 49.28 -32.18
CA GLN A 249 -25.76 47.94 -32.77
C GLN A 249 -25.29 46.89 -31.76
N PHE A 250 -24.33 47.26 -30.92
CA PHE A 250 -23.68 46.43 -29.91
C PHE A 250 -23.65 47.21 -28.59
N PRO A 251 -24.75 47.21 -27.81
CA PRO A 251 -24.79 47.89 -26.52
C PRO A 251 -23.64 47.45 -25.61
N THR A 252 -23.26 48.29 -24.65
CA THR A 252 -22.21 48.09 -23.61
C THR A 252 -20.76 48.35 -24.01
N VAL A 253 -20.51 49.06 -25.12
CA VAL A 253 -19.16 49.58 -25.42
C VAL A 253 -19.00 50.93 -24.73
N LYS A 254 -17.93 51.14 -23.97
CA LYS A 254 -17.62 52.42 -23.33
C LYS A 254 -16.23 52.90 -23.70
N LEU A 255 -16.12 54.16 -24.08
CA LEU A 255 -14.85 54.82 -24.36
C LEU A 255 -14.50 55.78 -23.21
N GLU A 256 -13.36 55.56 -22.59
CA GLU A 256 -12.83 56.43 -21.54
C GLU A 256 -11.50 57.06 -21.95
N GLY A 257 -11.33 58.32 -21.56
CA GLY A 257 -10.04 58.99 -21.68
C GLY A 257 -9.11 58.57 -20.54
N MET A 258 -7.85 58.32 -20.86
CA MET A 258 -6.77 58.10 -19.89
C MET A 258 -5.60 59.04 -20.14
N GLN A 259 -4.74 59.24 -19.14
CA GLN A 259 -3.48 59.97 -19.30
C GLN A 259 -2.31 59.19 -18.68
N ASN A 260 -1.09 59.48 -19.13
CA ASN A 260 0.17 58.96 -18.59
C ASN A 260 0.31 57.42 -18.57
N VAL A 261 -0.34 56.73 -19.51
CA VAL A 261 -0.13 55.30 -19.78
C VAL A 261 0.53 55.17 -21.14
N HIS A 262 1.63 54.43 -21.23
CA HIS A 262 2.33 54.16 -22.49
C HIS A 262 2.06 52.74 -23.02
N ASP A 263 1.98 51.78 -22.11
CA ASP A 263 1.87 50.37 -22.47
C ASP A 263 0.45 49.99 -22.87
N ARG A 264 0.34 48.92 -23.67
CA ARG A 264 -0.95 48.43 -24.15
C ARG A 264 -1.33 47.15 -23.45
N PHE A 265 -2.57 47.10 -23.00
CA PHE A 265 -3.12 45.94 -22.33
C PHE A 265 -4.45 45.54 -22.94
N ILE A 266 -4.65 44.24 -23.07
CA ILE A 266 -5.97 43.65 -23.34
C ILE A 266 -6.30 42.80 -22.12
N ILE A 267 -7.39 43.11 -21.43
CA ILE A 267 -7.84 42.36 -20.27
C ILE A 267 -9.09 41.59 -20.67
N VAL A 268 -9.00 40.26 -20.63
CA VAL A 268 -10.09 39.34 -20.93
C VAL A 268 -10.56 38.76 -19.60
N ASP A 269 -11.73 39.16 -19.12
CA ASP A 269 -12.21 38.87 -17.78
C ASP A 269 -11.14 39.25 -16.73
N GLU A 270 -10.54 38.29 -16.02
CA GLU A 270 -9.46 38.55 -15.05
C GLU A 270 -8.03 38.46 -15.64
N THR A 271 -7.89 38.05 -16.89
CA THR A 271 -6.58 37.78 -17.51
C THR A 271 -6.02 39.03 -18.17
N VAL A 272 -4.86 39.49 -17.73
CA VAL A 272 -4.18 40.68 -18.27
C VAL A 272 -3.15 40.28 -19.33
N TYR A 273 -3.37 40.67 -20.58
CA TYR A 273 -2.40 40.53 -21.66
C TYR A 273 -1.65 41.85 -21.86
N HIS A 274 -0.32 41.81 -21.84
CA HIS A 274 0.53 42.90 -22.29
C HIS A 274 0.84 42.73 -23.78
N ILE A 275 0.64 43.80 -24.55
CA ILE A 275 0.84 43.80 -26.00
C ILE A 275 1.92 44.83 -26.36
N GLY A 276 2.96 44.38 -27.07
CA GLY A 276 4.08 45.24 -27.46
C GLY A 276 3.79 46.26 -28.57
N SER A 277 2.57 46.35 -29.08
CA SER A 277 2.16 47.32 -30.10
C SER A 277 0.71 47.75 -29.91
N SER A 278 0.36 48.92 -30.46
CA SER A 278 -1.03 49.37 -30.45
C SER A 278 -1.90 48.41 -31.24
N ILE A 279 -3.17 48.30 -30.85
CA ILE A 279 -4.12 47.35 -31.43
C ILE A 279 -4.27 47.60 -32.92
N ASN A 280 -4.27 48.88 -33.35
CA ASN A 280 -4.27 49.32 -34.74
C ASN A 280 -2.96 49.05 -35.52
N GLU A 281 -1.94 48.47 -34.88
CA GLU A 281 -0.69 48.03 -35.50
C GLU A 281 -0.30 46.55 -35.30
N LEU A 282 -1.02 45.80 -34.47
CA LEU A 282 -0.90 44.34 -34.31
C LEU A 282 -0.69 43.59 -35.65
N GLY A 283 0.45 42.91 -35.78
CA GLY A 283 0.77 42.10 -36.96
C GLY A 283 1.36 42.86 -38.15
N LYS A 284 1.44 44.21 -38.13
CA LYS A 284 2.23 44.99 -39.12
C LYS A 284 3.73 44.79 -38.92
N LYS A 285 4.16 44.67 -37.67
CA LYS A 285 5.54 44.42 -37.24
C LYS A 285 5.56 43.28 -36.23
N LEU A 286 6.74 42.69 -36.03
CA LEU A 286 6.94 41.62 -35.05
C LEU A 286 6.56 42.15 -33.67
N THR A 287 5.54 41.55 -33.06
CA THR A 287 4.98 41.99 -31.79
C THR A 287 4.99 40.84 -30.81
N ALA A 288 5.59 41.05 -29.64
CA ALA A 288 5.48 40.10 -28.53
C ALA A 288 4.20 40.38 -27.72
N PHE A 289 3.59 39.32 -27.20
CA PHE A 289 2.55 39.41 -26.18
C PHE A 289 2.81 38.41 -25.06
N SER A 290 2.34 38.74 -23.86
CA SER A 290 2.43 37.86 -22.70
C SER A 290 1.29 38.12 -21.74
N VAL A 291 0.85 37.07 -21.04
CA VAL A 291 -0.05 37.19 -19.89
C VAL A 291 0.75 37.63 -18.67
N LEU A 292 0.30 38.69 -18.00
CA LEU A 292 0.92 39.22 -16.79
C LEU A 292 0.30 38.58 -15.54
N ASN A 293 0.94 37.55 -15.01
CA ASN A 293 0.45 36.84 -13.82
C ASN A 293 0.76 37.55 -12.48
N PHE A 294 1.52 38.65 -12.50
CA PHE A 294 1.94 39.36 -11.27
C PHE A 294 1.09 40.60 -10.95
N VAL A 295 0.14 40.98 -11.80
CA VAL A 295 -0.77 42.11 -11.58
C VAL A 295 -2.20 41.65 -11.80
N SER A 296 -3.09 41.96 -10.86
CA SER A 296 -4.53 41.73 -11.05
C SER A 296 -5.17 42.83 -11.89
N LYS A 297 -6.29 42.54 -12.55
CA LYS A 297 -7.09 43.53 -13.28
C LYS A 297 -7.37 44.77 -12.44
N GLN A 298 -7.81 44.59 -11.19
CA GLN A 298 -8.19 45.68 -10.28
C GLN A 298 -7.00 46.60 -10.00
N GLN A 299 -5.85 46.03 -9.65
CA GLN A 299 -4.63 46.79 -9.42
C GLN A 299 -4.19 47.57 -10.66
N LEU A 300 -4.27 46.96 -11.85
CA LEU A 300 -3.90 47.65 -13.09
C LEU A 300 -4.85 48.81 -13.39
N LEU A 301 -6.16 48.62 -13.24
CA LEU A 301 -7.14 49.68 -13.45
C LEU A 301 -7.00 50.82 -12.45
N GLU A 302 -6.68 50.51 -11.18
CA GLU A 302 -6.36 51.52 -10.18
C GLU A 302 -5.15 52.36 -10.60
N MET A 303 -4.07 51.72 -11.06
CA MET A 303 -2.87 52.42 -11.56
C MET A 303 -3.20 53.31 -12.77
N VAL A 304 -3.99 52.82 -13.73
CA VAL A 304 -4.43 53.59 -14.90
C VAL A 304 -5.30 54.79 -14.48
N SER A 305 -6.19 54.61 -13.50
CA SER A 305 -7.05 55.68 -12.99
C SER A 305 -6.26 56.77 -12.26
N GLN A 306 -5.28 56.39 -11.44
CA GLN A 306 -4.38 57.30 -10.72
C GLN A 306 -3.50 58.10 -11.70
N ALA A 307 -2.97 57.44 -12.74
CA ALA A 307 -2.21 58.08 -13.80
C ALA A 307 -3.03 59.11 -14.60
N SER A 308 -4.35 58.87 -14.70
CA SER A 308 -5.31 59.69 -15.44
C SER A 308 -5.85 60.89 -14.66
N GLY A 309 -5.44 61.10 -13.41
CA GLY A 309 -5.78 62.30 -12.62
C GLY A 309 -7.24 62.40 -12.14
N LYS A 310 -8.07 61.37 -12.34
CA LYS A 310 -9.39 61.28 -11.69
C LYS A 310 -9.18 60.85 -10.23
N LYS A 311 -9.10 61.81 -9.31
CA LYS A 311 -9.42 61.53 -7.89
C LYS A 311 -10.87 61.07 -7.85
N ASN A 312 -11.11 59.83 -7.41
CA ASN A 312 -12.44 59.39 -6.99
C ASN A 312 -12.93 60.36 -5.91
N CYS A 313 -13.94 61.16 -6.25
CA CYS A 313 -14.82 61.84 -5.29
C CYS A 313 -16.10 61.03 -5.18
#